data_AF-A0A840ZTU6-F1
#
_entry.id   AF-A0A840ZTU6-F1
#
_cell.length_a   1.000
_cell.length_b   1.000
_cell.length_c   1.000
_cell.angle_alpha   90.00
_cell.angle_beta   90.00
_cell.angle_gamma   90.00
#
_symmetry.space_group_name_H-M   'P 1'
#
loop_
_entity.id
_entity.type
_entity.pdbx_description
1 polymer ?
#
loop_
_entity_poly.entity_id
_entity_poly.type
_entity_poly.pdbx_seq_one_letter_code
_entity_poly.pdbx_strand_id
1 'polypeptide(L)' 'MVWRIAFDPDFRAEFAGLDEAVQDELLAMVELLKAFGPQLKRPRADTLGGSRYANMK' A
#
# COMPACT_ATOMS: atom_id res chain seq x y z
N MET A 1 -2.61 -15.59 -7.69
CA MET A 1 -1.56 -14.79 -8.35
C MET A 1 -1.01 -13.82 -7.32
N VAL A 2 0.31 -13.77 -7.15
CA VAL A 2 0.97 -12.82 -6.24
C VAL A 2 1.13 -11.50 -6.98
N TRP A 3 0.64 -10.40 -6.42
CA TRP A 3 0.79 -9.07 -7.02
C TRP A 3 2.21 -8.55 -6.80
N ARG A 4 2.76 -7.87 -7.80
CA ARG A 4 4.08 -7.23 -7.67
C ARG A 4 3.93 -5.95 -6.88
N ILE A 5 4.69 -5.82 -5.80
CA ILE A 5 4.84 -4.58 -5.04
C ILE A 5 6.17 -3.93 -5.46
N ALA A 6 6.14 -2.63 -5.72
CA ALA A 6 7.34 -1.83 -5.95
C ALA A 6 7.45 -0.79 -4.83
N PHE A 7 8.66 -0.61 -4.30
CA PHE A 7 8.94 0.45 -3.34
C PHE A 7 9.55 1.62 -4.09
N ASP A 8 8.83 2.74 -4.13
CA ASP A 8 9.24 3.92 -4.86
C ASP A 8 10.43 4.60 -4.15
N PRO A 9 11.54 4.92 -4.85
CA PRO A 9 12.67 5.61 -4.25
C PRO A 9 12.32 6.95 -3.60
N ASP A 10 11.34 7.68 -4.13
CA ASP A 10 10.93 8.99 -3.61
C ASP A 10 10.20 8.84 -2.26
N PHE A 11 9.48 7.73 -2.07
CA PHE A 11 8.80 7.41 -0.81
C PHE A 11 9.76 6.90 0.28
N ARG A 12 10.99 6.52 -0.08
CA ARG A 12 11.95 5.92 0.86
C ARG A 12 12.31 6.84 2.03
N ALA A 13 12.50 8.13 1.76
CA ALA A 13 12.86 9.10 2.80
C ALA A 13 11.70 9.34 3.78
N GLU A 14 10.47 9.40 3.26
CA GLU A 14 9.27 9.51 4.08
C GLU A 14 9.10 8.28 4.97
N PHE A 15 9.18 7.07 4.39
CA PHE A 15 9.07 5.82 5.14
C PHE A 15 10.10 5.72 6.27
N ALA A 16 11.36 6.08 6.00
CA ALA A 16 12.42 6.05 7.01
C ALA A 16 12.24 7.08 8.14
N GLY A 17 11.45 8.13 7.90
CA GLY A 17 11.11 9.14 8.90
C GLY A 17 9.89 8.78 9.77
N LEU A 18 9.17 7.71 9.45
CA LEU A 18 8.04 7.22 10.24
C LEU A 18 8.54 6.50 11.50
N ASP A 19 7.73 6.50 12.56
CA ASP A 19 7.98 5.67 13.74
C ASP A 19 8.05 4.19 13.34
N GLU A 20 8.91 3.42 14.01
CA GLU A 20 9.15 2.00 13.71
C GLU A 20 7.85 1.17 13.73
N ALA A 21 6.98 1.42 14.70
CA ALA A 21 5.68 0.75 14.78
C ALA A 21 4.76 1.06 13.57
N VAL A 22 4.88 2.24 12.97
CA VAL A 22 4.14 2.61 11.77
C VAL A 22 4.75 1.95 10.53
N GLN A 23 6.09 1.88 10.47
CA GLN A 23 6.79 1.13 9.41
C GLN A 23 6.36 -0.34 9.40
N ASP A 24 6.32 -0.98 10.57
CA ASP A 24 5.91 -2.38 10.72
C ASP A 24 4.47 -2.62 10.27
N GLU A 25 3.51 -1.78 10.70
CA GLU A 25 2.12 -1.92 10.28
C GLU A 25 1.95 -1.69 8.76
N LEU A 26 2.69 -0.74 8.18
CA LEU A 26 2.66 -0.48 6.74
C LEU A 26 3.18 -1.70 5.95
N LEU A 27 4.29 -2.29 6.38
CA LEU A 27 4.83 -3.52 5.79
C LEU A 27 3.86 -4.71 5.94
N ALA A 28 3.17 -4.83 7.07
CA ALA A 28 2.11 -5.83 7.25
C ALA A 28 0.96 -5.62 6.25
N MET A 29 0.55 -4.37 6.00
CA MET A 29 -0.47 -4.05 4.99
C MET A 29 -0.02 -4.38 3.57
N VAL A 30 1.27 -4.18 3.27
CA VAL A 30 1.86 -4.55 1.97
C VAL A 30 1.78 -6.06 1.72
N GLU A 31 2.00 -6.91 2.72
CA GLU A 31 1.87 -8.36 2.57
C GLU A 31 0.41 -8.77 2.26
N LEU A 32 -0.58 -8.10 2.88
CA LEU A 32 -1.99 -8.28 2.50
C LEU A 32 -2.24 -7.83 1.05
N LEU A 33 -1.73 -6.67 0.66
CA LEU A 33 -1.89 -6.15 -0.70
C LEU A 33 -1.25 -7.09 -1.74
N LYS A 34 -0.11 -7.69 -1.43
CA LYS A 34 0.57 -8.66 -2.28
C LYS A 34 -0.25 -9.94 -2.48
N ALA A 35 -0.94 -10.40 -1.44
CA ALA A 35 -1.79 -11.60 -1.48
C ALA A 35 -3.14 -11.36 -2.20
N PHE A 36 -3.81 -10.25 -1.91
CA PHE A 36 -5.18 -9.98 -2.38
C PHE A 36 -5.26 -9.03 -3.58
N GLY A 37 -4.27 -8.14 -3.74
CA GLY A 37 -4.24 -7.10 -4.77
C GLY A 37 -5.50 -6.23 -4.77
N PRO A 38 -6.11 -5.96 -5.94
CA PRO A 38 -7.34 -5.16 -6.06
C PRO A 38 -8.53 -5.73 -5.27
N GLN A 39 -8.48 -6.98 -4.82
CA GLN A 39 -9.53 -7.56 -3.98
C GLN A 39 -9.43 -7.16 -2.50
N LEU A 40 -8.32 -6.55 -2.07
CA LEU A 40 -8.19 -5.95 -0.75
C LEU A 40 -9.17 -4.78 -0.62
N LYS A 41 -9.95 -4.77 0.46
CA LYS A 41 -11.06 -3.83 0.68
C LYS A 41 -10.96 -3.24 2.09
N ARG A 42 -11.94 -2.40 2.43
CA ARG A 42 -12.09 -1.83 3.77
C ARG A 42 -12.12 -2.94 4.83
N PRO A 43 -11.52 -2.72 6.02
CA PRO A 43 -10.92 -1.46 6.47
C PRO A 43 -9.46 -1.23 6.03
N ARG A 44 -8.85 -2.17 5.28
CA ARG A 44 -7.40 -2.14 5.00
C ARG A 44 -7.00 -1.43 3.70
N ALA A 45 -7.93 -1.28 2.77
CA ALA A 45 -7.74 -0.50 1.56
C ALA A 45 -9.06 0.16 1.15
N ASP A 46 -8.97 1.31 0.49
CA ASP A 46 -10.12 2.05 0.00
C ASP A 46 -9.88 2.55 -1.43
N THR A 47 -10.87 3.20 -2.03
CA THR A 47 -10.73 3.78 -3.37
C THR A 47 -10.07 5.15 -3.29
N LEU A 48 -9.06 5.39 -4.13
CA LEU A 48 -8.41 6.69 -4.25
C LEU A 48 -9.27 7.64 -5.11
N GLY A 49 -9.94 8.57 -4.44
CA GLY A 49 -10.71 9.63 -5.10
C GLY A 49 -9.82 10.62 -5.87
N GLY A 50 -10.31 11.12 -7.00
CA GLY A 50 -9.58 12.11 -7.81
C GLY A 50 -8.49 11.53 -8.73
N SER A 51 -8.30 10.20 -8.74
CA SER A 51 -7.40 9.56 -9.71
C SER A 51 -7.94 9.66 -11.15
N ARG A 52 -7.03 9.86 -12.11
CA ARG A 52 -7.34 9.74 -13.55
C ARG A 52 -7.56 8.29 -14.00
N TYR A 53 -7.22 7.31 -13.15
CA TYR A 53 -7.34 5.89 -13.44
C TYR A 53 -8.57 5.31 -12.72
N ALA A 54 -9.44 4.65 -13.49
CA ALA A 54 -10.62 3.99 -12.95
C ALA A 54 -10.23 2.85 -11.99
N ASN A 55 -10.98 2.71 -10.89
CA ASN A 55 -10.78 1.67 -9.87
C ASN A 55 -9.40 1.70 -9.19
N MET A 56 -8.72 2.86 -9.18
CA MET A 56 -7.51 3.04 -8.40
C MET A 56 -7.86 3.00 -6.91
N LYS A 57 -7.03 2.27 -6.18
CA LYS A 57 -7.06 2.14 -4.73
C LYS A 57 -5.77 2.72 -4.18
#